data_AF-A0A962QRS2-F1
#
_entry.id   AF-A0A962QRS2-F1
#
_cell.length_a   1.000
_cell.length_b   1.000
_cell.length_c   1.000
_cell.angle_alpha   90.00
_cell.angle_beta   90.00
_cell.angle_gamma   90.00
#
_symmetry.space_group_name_H-M   'P 1'
#
loop_
_entity.id
_entity.type
_entity.pdbx_description
1 polymer ?
#
loop_
_entity_poly.entity_id
_entity_poly.type
_entity_poly.pdbx_seq_one_letter_code
_entity_poly.pdbx_strand_id
1 'polypeptide(L)'
;PIYRQLMPVPFSMWRPGSDDGAIPAWFSPQSAMIDGRKTAFLICYEQLLIWPPLVALSTNPDVLVGMSNDWWARDTNIPAIQRSAMVAWARLFAVQLVLSENL
;
A
#
# COMPACT_ATOMS: atom_id res chain seq x y z
N PRO A 1 -9.72 12.64 -3.73
CA PRO A 1 -8.63 11.72 -4.17
C PRO A 1 -9.20 10.30 -4.24
N ILE A 2 -8.75 9.48 -5.20
CA ILE A 2 -9.22 8.09 -5.36
C ILE A 2 -8.66 7.19 -4.24
N TYR A 3 -7.48 7.53 -3.72
CA TYR A 3 -6.83 6.84 -2.61
C TYR A 3 -6.05 7.84 -1.76
N ARG A 4 -6.02 7.61 -0.44
CA ARG A 4 -5.16 8.27 0.55
C ARG A 4 -4.47 7.18 1.36
N GLN A 5 -3.16 7.30 1.56
CA GLN A 5 -2.40 6.31 2.31
C GLN A 5 -3.02 6.09 3.69
N LEU A 6 -3.28 4.83 4.00
CA LEU A 6 -3.64 4.35 5.31
C LEU A 6 -2.52 4.68 6.31
N MET A 7 -1.26 4.51 5.89
CA MET A 7 -0.09 4.89 6.68
C MET A 7 1.02 5.53 5.85
N PRO A 8 1.15 6.86 5.86
CA PRO A 8 2.32 7.55 5.32
C PRO A 8 3.56 7.26 6.18
N VAL A 9 4.76 7.41 5.61
CA VAL A 9 6.01 7.24 6.37
C VAL A 9 6.05 8.25 7.54
N PRO A 10 6.26 7.79 8.79
CA PRO A 10 6.36 8.68 9.95
C PRO A 10 7.47 9.72 9.81
N PHE A 11 7.26 10.90 10.38
CA PHE A 11 8.18 12.05 10.48
C PHE A 11 8.59 12.71 9.16
N SER A 12 8.47 12.01 8.02
CA SER A 12 8.74 12.54 6.69
C SER A 12 7.45 12.95 5.99
N MET A 13 6.58 11.99 5.69
CA MET A 13 5.30 12.23 5.03
C MET A 13 4.23 12.61 6.04
N TRP A 14 4.02 11.79 7.07
CA TRP A 14 3.11 12.13 8.16
C TRP A 14 3.89 12.79 9.30
N ARG A 15 3.52 14.02 9.64
CA ARG A 15 4.19 14.84 10.67
C ARG A 15 3.25 15.08 11.85
N PRO A 16 3.35 14.28 12.93
CA PRO A 16 2.49 14.45 14.10
C PRO A 16 2.64 15.86 14.69
N GLY A 17 1.50 16.55 14.93
CA GLY A 17 1.49 17.90 15.51
C GLY A 17 1.85 19.01 14.53
N SER A 18 1.98 18.72 13.23
CA SER A 18 2.14 19.70 12.16
C SER A 18 0.88 19.76 11.31
N ASP A 19 0.55 20.95 10.83
CA ASP A 19 -0.49 21.17 9.80
C ASP A 19 0.02 20.89 8.38
N ASP A 20 1.31 20.55 8.24
CA ASP A 20 1.97 20.20 6.99
C ASP A 20 2.24 18.68 6.90
N GLY A 21 2.11 18.12 5.70
CA GLY A 21 2.32 16.70 5.41
C GLY A 21 1.06 15.90 5.06
N ALA A 22 1.25 14.61 4.86
CA ALA A 22 0.20 13.66 4.50
C ALA A 22 -0.66 13.31 5.71
N ILE A 23 -1.98 13.47 5.56
CA ILE A 23 -2.97 13.06 6.57
C ILE A 23 -3.26 11.56 6.40
N PRO A 24 -2.98 10.72 7.42
CA PRO A 24 -3.25 9.30 7.32
C PRO A 24 -4.74 9.00 7.23
N ALA A 25 -5.10 8.01 6.42
CA ALA A 25 -6.43 7.43 6.36
C ALA A 25 -6.54 6.17 7.23
N TRP A 26 -6.02 6.22 8.47
CA TRP A 26 -5.96 5.06 9.35
C TRP A 26 -7.31 4.33 9.40
N PHE A 27 -7.27 3.02 9.15
CA PHE A 27 -8.43 2.13 9.20
C PHE A 27 -9.59 2.48 8.26
N SER A 28 -9.44 3.44 7.34
CA SER A 28 -10.47 3.79 6.37
C SER A 28 -10.32 2.92 5.11
N PRO A 29 -11.19 1.92 4.89
CA PRO A 29 -11.09 1.03 3.74
C PRO A 29 -11.36 1.83 2.46
N GLN A 30 -10.47 1.70 1.48
CA GLN A 30 -10.53 2.46 0.23
C GLN A 30 -10.33 1.51 -0.95
N SER A 31 -11.19 1.64 -1.96
CA SER A 31 -11.09 0.91 -3.23
C SER A 31 -11.69 1.75 -4.34
N ALA A 32 -11.34 1.43 -5.58
CA ALA A 32 -11.87 2.08 -6.78
C ALA A 32 -12.34 1.04 -7.80
N MET A 33 -13.35 1.39 -8.60
CA MET A 33 -13.74 0.58 -9.76
C MET A 33 -12.85 0.98 -10.95
N ILE A 34 -12.07 0.04 -11.45
CA ILE A 34 -11.23 0.20 -12.66
C ILE A 34 -11.64 -0.90 -13.62
N ASP A 35 -12.18 -0.52 -14.78
CA ASP A 35 -12.65 -1.46 -15.82
C ASP A 35 -13.56 -2.57 -15.26
N GLY A 36 -14.52 -2.19 -14.40
CA GLY A 36 -15.45 -3.13 -13.77
C GLY A 36 -14.84 -4.01 -12.66
N ARG A 37 -13.57 -3.84 -12.28
CA ARG A 37 -12.91 -4.56 -11.18
C ARG A 37 -12.75 -3.67 -9.95
N LYS A 38 -13.12 -4.18 -8.78
CA LYS A 38 -12.83 -3.49 -7.52
C LYS A 38 -11.35 -3.62 -7.20
N THR A 39 -10.67 -2.49 -7.11
CA THR A 39 -9.21 -2.41 -6.95
C THR A 39 -8.86 -1.74 -5.63
N ALA A 40 -8.03 -2.39 -4.82
CA ALA A 40 -7.42 -1.82 -3.62
C ALA A 40 -5.95 -1.48 -3.86
N PHE A 41 -5.42 -0.52 -3.09
CA PHE A 41 -4.08 0.02 -3.29
C PHE A 41 -3.25 -0.01 -2.00
N LEU A 42 -1.94 -0.23 -2.14
CA LEU A 42 -0.94 -0.09 -1.08
C LEU A 42 0.30 0.61 -1.62
N ILE A 43 0.69 1.72 -0.99
CA ILE A 43 1.82 2.55 -1.43
C ILE A 43 3.03 2.32 -0.52
N CYS A 44 4.12 1.85 -1.13
CA CYS A 44 5.46 1.77 -0.58
C CYS A 44 5.50 1.24 0.87
N TYR A 45 5.73 2.10 1.85
CA TYR A 45 5.84 1.77 3.27
C TYR A 45 4.69 0.92 3.82
N GLU A 46 3.48 1.10 3.29
CA GLU A 46 2.31 0.33 3.69
C GLU A 46 2.46 -1.18 3.45
N GLN A 47 3.28 -1.56 2.46
CA GLN A 47 3.54 -2.96 2.09
C GLN A 47 4.44 -3.67 3.11
N LEU A 48 5.13 -2.93 4.00
CA LEU A 48 5.96 -3.47 5.07
C LEU A 48 5.18 -3.66 6.39
N LEU A 49 3.94 -3.19 6.44
CA LEU A 49 3.11 -3.16 7.64
C LEU A 49 2.01 -4.23 7.58
N ILE A 50 1.43 -4.54 8.74
CA ILE A 50 0.41 -5.59 8.85
C ILE A 50 -1.00 -5.03 8.66
N TRP A 51 -1.34 -3.93 9.32
CA TRP A 51 -2.72 -3.43 9.29
C TRP A 51 -3.15 -2.77 7.97
N PRO A 52 -2.31 -2.07 7.19
CA PRO A 52 -2.77 -1.46 5.94
C PRO A 52 -3.24 -2.51 4.91
N PRO A 53 -2.50 -3.62 4.69
CA PRO A 53 -3.02 -4.72 3.88
C PRO A 53 -4.36 -5.26 4.38
N LEU A 54 -4.53 -5.46 5.70
CA LEU A 54 -5.80 -5.95 6.25
C LEU A 54 -6.97 -4.98 5.97
N VAL A 55 -6.75 -3.68 6.13
CA VAL A 55 -7.77 -2.67 5.82
C VAL A 55 -8.08 -2.62 4.33
N ALA A 56 -7.06 -2.69 3.47
CA ALA A 56 -7.23 -2.72 2.02
C ALA A 56 -8.02 -3.97 1.58
N LEU A 57 -7.66 -5.14 2.09
CA LEU A 57 -8.29 -6.42 1.78
C LEU A 57 -9.70 -6.53 2.36
N SER A 58 -10.04 -5.80 3.43
CA SER A 58 -11.41 -5.73 3.97
C SER A 58 -12.44 -5.19 2.96
N THR A 59 -11.98 -4.50 1.90
CA THR A 59 -12.86 -4.05 0.80
C THR A 59 -13.33 -5.19 -0.11
N ASN A 60 -12.80 -6.40 0.08
CA ASN A 60 -12.97 -7.57 -0.78
C ASN A 60 -12.68 -7.22 -2.27
N PRO A 61 -11.43 -6.81 -2.58
CA PRO A 61 -11.06 -6.37 -3.92
C PRO A 61 -10.83 -7.57 -4.86
N ASP A 62 -11.08 -7.37 -6.15
CA ASP A 62 -10.68 -8.31 -7.20
C ASP A 62 -9.16 -8.24 -7.47
N VAL A 63 -8.62 -7.02 -7.35
CA VAL A 63 -7.23 -6.69 -7.66
C VAL A 63 -6.61 -5.88 -6.51
N LEU A 64 -5.42 -6.29 -6.08
CA LEU A 64 -4.55 -5.53 -5.19
C LEU A 64 -3.40 -4.93 -6.01
N VAL A 65 -3.25 -3.62 -5.95
CA VAL A 65 -2.17 -2.89 -6.63
C VAL A 65 -1.16 -2.41 -5.59
N GLY A 66 0.06 -2.90 -5.67
CA GLY A 66 1.20 -2.38 -4.93
C GLY A 66 2.02 -1.43 -5.80
N MET A 67 2.35 -0.25 -5.29
CA MET A 67 3.26 0.68 -5.96
C MET A 67 4.32 1.21 -5.01
N SER A 68 5.58 1.26 -5.44
CA SER A 68 6.69 1.72 -4.60
C SER A 68 7.75 2.51 -5.37
N ASN A 69 8.47 3.36 -4.64
CA ASN A 69 9.69 4.02 -5.12
C ASN A 69 10.80 3.70 -4.13
N ASP A 70 11.57 2.67 -4.48
CA ASP A 70 12.57 2.05 -3.61
C ASP A 70 13.99 2.34 -4.07
N TRP A 71 14.19 3.28 -5.00
CA TRP A 71 15.50 3.77 -5.46
C TRP A 71 16.46 4.09 -4.30
N TRP A 72 15.94 4.69 -3.23
CA TRP A 72 16.72 5.04 -2.04
C TRP A 72 17.19 3.82 -1.23
N ALA A 73 16.55 2.67 -1.42
CA ALA A 73 16.79 1.41 -0.71
C ALA A 73 17.21 0.28 -1.64
N ARG A 74 17.59 0.59 -2.89
CA ARG A 74 17.82 -0.38 -3.98
C ARG A 74 18.87 -1.44 -3.67
N ASP A 75 19.87 -1.07 -2.87
CA ASP A 75 20.97 -1.97 -2.47
C ASP A 75 20.72 -2.64 -1.10
N THR A 76 19.46 -2.67 -0.65
CA THR A 76 19.03 -3.33 0.59
C THR A 76 18.00 -4.42 0.31
N ASN A 77 17.58 -5.13 1.35
CA ASN A 77 16.54 -6.15 1.23
C ASN A 77 15.10 -5.59 1.19
N ILE A 78 14.91 -4.27 1.34
CA ILE A 78 13.58 -3.66 1.43
C ILE A 78 12.69 -3.98 0.22
N PRO A 79 13.14 -3.80 -1.05
CA PRO A 79 12.30 -4.10 -2.22
C PRO A 79 11.91 -5.59 -2.28
N ALA A 80 12.83 -6.49 -1.94
CA ALA A 80 12.59 -7.91 -1.91
C ALA A 80 11.56 -8.30 -0.82
N ILE A 81 11.62 -7.66 0.35
CA ILE A 81 10.66 -7.86 1.45
C ILE A 81 9.28 -7.35 1.05
N GLN A 82 9.17 -6.16 0.45
CA GLN A 82 7.89 -5.60 -0.02
C GLN A 82 7.21 -6.51 -1.05
N ARG A 83 7.94 -6.91 -2.09
CA ARG A 83 7.43 -7.87 -3.09
C ARG A 83 6.97 -9.18 -2.44
N SER A 84 7.78 -9.74 -1.55
CA SER A 84 7.45 -10.99 -0.85
C SER A 84 6.20 -10.86 0.01
N ALA A 85 6.07 -9.76 0.75
CA ALA A 85 4.91 -9.47 1.58
C ALA A 85 3.63 -9.30 0.73
N MET A 86 3.69 -8.54 -0.36
CA MET A 86 2.56 -8.34 -1.26
C MET A 86 2.10 -9.65 -1.91
N VAL A 87 3.03 -10.50 -2.34
CA VAL A 87 2.72 -11.84 -2.86
C VAL A 87 2.04 -12.70 -1.79
N ALA A 88 2.51 -12.66 -0.54
CA ALA A 88 1.91 -13.41 0.55
C ALA A 88 0.48 -12.96 0.85
N TRP A 89 0.23 -11.65 0.93
CA TRP A 89 -1.12 -11.10 1.13
C TRP A 89 -2.08 -11.47 -0.01
N ALA A 90 -1.61 -11.34 -1.26
CA ALA A 90 -2.40 -11.69 -2.43
C ALA A 90 -2.81 -13.17 -2.44
N ARG A 91 -1.87 -14.06 -2.11
CA ARG A 91 -2.14 -15.50 -1.98
C ARG A 91 -3.08 -15.82 -0.84
N LEU A 92 -2.88 -15.21 0.33
CA LEU A 92 -3.68 -15.46 1.53
C LEU A 92 -5.17 -15.11 1.31
N PHE A 93 -5.46 -14.07 0.54
CA PHE A 93 -6.82 -13.60 0.28
C PHE A 93 -7.33 -13.96 -1.12
N ALA A 94 -6.57 -14.74 -1.89
CA ALA A 94 -6.91 -15.15 -3.26
C ALA A 94 -7.27 -13.97 -4.19
N VAL A 95 -6.52 -12.86 -4.11
CA VAL A 95 -6.71 -11.66 -4.93
C VAL A 95 -5.63 -11.54 -6.01
N GLN A 96 -5.96 -10.95 -7.16
CA GLN A 96 -4.97 -10.71 -8.22
C GLN A 96 -4.01 -9.60 -7.77
N LEU A 97 -2.71 -9.76 -8.07
CA LEU A 97 -1.68 -8.80 -7.66
C LEU A 97 -1.05 -8.13 -8.88
N VAL A 98 -0.98 -6.80 -8.85
CA VAL A 98 -0.18 -6.00 -9.78
C VAL A 98 0.83 -5.20 -8.96
N LEU A 99 2.10 -5.23 -9.38
CA LEU A 99 3.18 -4.47 -8.73
C LEU A 99 3.82 -3.52 -9.73
N SER A 100 4.16 -2.32 -9.26
CA SER A 100 4.98 -1.35 -9.97
C SER A 100 6.02 -0.77 -9.02
N GLU A 101 7.28 -0.81 -9.41
CA GLU A 101 8.40 -0.44 -8.53
C GLU A 101 9.40 0.41 -9.32
N ASN A 102 9.87 1.50 -8.72
CA ASN A 102 11.03 2.25 -9.21
C ASN A 102 12.25 1.90 -8.34
N LEU A 103 13.32 1.39 -8.96
CA LEU A 103 14.54 0.88 -8.31
C LEU A 103 15.78 1.74 -8.61
#